data_AF-A0A7R8WKF6-F1
#
_entry.id   AF-A0A7R8WKF6-F1
#
_cell.length_a   1.000
_cell.length_b   1.000
_cell.length_c   1.000
_cell.angle_alpha   90.00
_cell.angle_beta   90.00
_cell.angle_gamma   90.00
#
_symmetry.space_group_name_H-M   'P 1'
#
loop_
_entity.id
_entity.type
_entity.pdbx_description
1 polymer ?
#
loop_
_entity_poly.entity_id
_entity_poly.type
_entity_poly.pdbx_seq_one_letter_code
_entity_poly.pdbx_strand_id
1 'polypeptide(L)'
;MSASGMGGETPEIRKYKKRFNSEILCAALWGVNLLIGTDSGLMLLDRSGQGKVYQLITRRRFSQMEVLEGQNILVTISGRKSRVRVYYLSWLKSKILRTDQQMEGRRQGWTNVGELHSAVHFKIVRYERIKFLVIALRDSIEIYAWAPRPYHKFMAFK
;
A
#
# COMPACT_ATOMS: atom_id res chain seq x y z
N MET A 1 2.47 5.97 -44.83
CA MET A 1 1.95 4.84 -44.05
C MET A 1 1.66 5.34 -42.64
N SER A 2 0.39 5.61 -42.36
CA SER A 2 -0.11 6.08 -41.07
C SER A 2 -0.07 4.94 -40.06
N ALA A 3 0.66 5.13 -38.96
CA ALA A 3 0.55 4.25 -37.81
C ALA A 3 -0.84 4.46 -37.17
N SER A 4 -1.70 3.48 -37.37
CA SER A 4 -3.01 3.33 -36.75
C SER A 4 -2.93 3.52 -35.23
N GLY A 5 -3.78 4.40 -34.70
CA GLY A 5 -3.89 4.67 -33.27
C GLY A 5 -4.12 3.40 -32.45
N MET A 6 -3.15 3.06 -31.61
CA MET A 6 -3.42 2.29 -30.40
C MET A 6 -4.20 3.21 -29.47
N GLY A 7 -5.54 3.14 -29.53
CA GLY A 7 -6.40 3.69 -28.49
C GLY A 7 -6.02 3.01 -27.17
N GLY A 8 -5.14 3.65 -26.40
CA GLY A 8 -4.71 3.15 -25.11
C GLY A 8 -5.92 3.07 -24.20
N GLU A 9 -6.45 1.86 -24.01
CA GLU A 9 -7.52 1.62 -23.05
C GLU A 9 -7.05 2.10 -21.68
N THR A 10 -7.67 3.17 -21.20
CA THR A 10 -7.42 3.67 -19.84
C THR A 10 -7.70 2.55 -18.85
N PRO A 11 -6.80 2.29 -17.86
CA PRO A 11 -7.01 1.22 -16.89
C PRO A 11 -8.38 1.35 -16.24
N GLU A 12 -9.11 0.24 -16.13
CA GLU A 12 -10.50 0.25 -15.70
C GLU A 12 -10.81 -0.89 -14.73
N ILE A 13 -11.55 -0.59 -13.66
CA ILE A 13 -12.22 -1.63 -12.89
C ILE A 13 -13.58 -1.89 -13.53
N ARG A 14 -13.60 -2.84 -14.47
CA ARG A 14 -14.75 -3.16 -15.34
C ARG A 14 -16.07 -3.31 -14.59
N LYS A 15 -16.08 -4.00 -13.45
CA LYS A 15 -17.29 -4.21 -12.63
C LYS A 15 -17.93 -2.90 -12.16
N TYR A 16 -17.13 -1.87 -11.90
CA TYR A 16 -17.60 -0.56 -11.43
C TYR A 16 -17.50 0.53 -12.50
N LYS A 17 -17.15 0.16 -13.74
CA LYS A 17 -16.95 1.07 -14.88
C LYS A 17 -16.07 2.28 -14.54
N LYS A 18 -15.08 2.09 -13.66
CA LYS A 18 -14.26 3.17 -13.14
C LYS A 18 -12.93 3.21 -13.88
N ARG A 19 -12.73 4.26 -14.67
CA ARG A 19 -11.49 4.54 -15.38
C ARG A 19 -10.49 5.28 -14.49
N PHE A 20 -9.22 4.98 -14.71
CA PHE A 20 -8.08 5.58 -14.04
C PHE A 20 -7.24 6.34 -15.06
N ASN A 21 -6.78 7.52 -14.66
CA ASN A 21 -5.86 8.35 -15.47
C ASN A 21 -4.39 8.00 -15.21
N SER A 22 -4.16 6.88 -14.53
CA SER A 22 -2.87 6.46 -13.98
C SER A 22 -2.78 4.95 -14.08
N GLU A 23 -1.57 4.43 -14.33
CA GLU A 23 -1.33 2.99 -14.44
C GLU A 23 -1.64 2.30 -13.10
N ILE A 24 -2.42 1.22 -13.13
CA ILE A 24 -2.70 0.38 -11.95
C ILE A 24 -1.58 -0.66 -11.83
N LEU A 25 -0.93 -0.73 -10.67
CA LEU A 25 0.30 -1.48 -10.48
C LEU A 25 0.18 -2.59 -9.45
N CYS A 26 -0.65 -2.37 -8.43
CA CYS A 26 -0.97 -3.40 -7.44
C CYS A 26 -2.33 -3.11 -6.79
N ALA A 27 -2.90 -4.12 -6.16
CA ALA A 27 -4.12 -3.99 -5.39
C ALA A 27 -4.13 -4.96 -4.21
N ALA A 28 -4.88 -4.63 -3.17
CA ALA A 28 -5.10 -5.49 -2.01
C ALA A 28 -6.50 -5.29 -1.42
N LEU A 29 -7.05 -6.32 -0.80
CA LEU A 29 -8.30 -6.20 -0.04
C LEU A 29 -8.04 -5.60 1.33
N TRP A 30 -8.93 -4.70 1.76
CA TRP A 30 -9.05 -4.22 3.12
C TRP A 30 -10.51 -4.35 3.54
N GLY A 31 -10.81 -5.41 4.27
CA GLY A 31 -12.15 -5.94 4.46
C GLY A 31 -12.79 -6.22 3.10
N VAL A 32 -13.98 -5.64 2.89
CA VAL A 32 -14.69 -5.74 1.61
C VAL A 32 -14.17 -4.75 0.56
N ASN A 33 -13.41 -3.73 0.96
CA ASN A 33 -12.94 -2.64 0.09
C ASN A 33 -11.67 -3.03 -0.67
N LEU A 34 -11.39 -2.34 -1.78
CA LEU A 34 -10.22 -2.58 -2.59
C LEU A 34 -9.27 -1.39 -2.51
N LEU A 35 -8.06 -1.61 -1.99
CA LEU A 35 -6.94 -0.68 -2.14
C LEU A 35 -6.30 -0.86 -3.51
N ILE A 36 -6.01 0.25 -4.16
CA ILE A 36 -5.49 0.30 -5.52
C ILE A 36 -4.26 1.21 -5.52
N GLY A 37 -3.10 0.62 -5.82
CA GLY A 37 -1.84 1.33 -5.96
C GLY A 37 -1.56 1.63 -7.42
N THR A 38 -1.25 2.89 -7.70
CA THR A 38 -0.90 3.38 -9.04
C THR A 38 0.49 3.98 -9.07
N ASP A 39 0.89 4.50 -10.22
CA ASP A 39 2.13 5.22 -10.44
C ASP A 39 2.12 6.60 -9.75
N SER A 40 0.91 7.11 -9.49
CA SER A 40 0.66 8.44 -8.95
C SER A 40 0.10 8.45 -7.53
N GLY A 41 -0.43 7.34 -6.99
CA GLY A 41 -1.03 7.35 -5.67
C GLY A 41 -1.59 6.03 -5.15
N LEU A 42 -2.25 6.14 -3.99
CA LEU A 42 -3.03 5.07 -3.38
C LEU A 42 -4.49 5.53 -3.31
N MET A 43 -5.40 4.66 -3.73
CA MET A 43 -6.83 4.89 -3.69
C MET A 43 -7.54 3.73 -2.98
N LEU A 44 -8.73 4.01 -2.47
CA LEU A 44 -9.67 3.01 -1.98
C LEU A 44 -10.94 3.04 -2.81
N LEU A 45 -11.29 1.92 -3.40
CA LEU A 45 -12.62 1.66 -3.96
C LEU A 45 -13.48 1.05 -2.85
N ASP A 46 -14.52 1.79 -2.46
CA ASP A 46 -15.54 1.35 -1.53
C ASP A 46 -16.51 0.42 -2.25
N ARG A 47 -16.43 -0.86 -1.89
CA ARG A 47 -17.26 -1.93 -2.47
C ARG A 47 -18.47 -2.27 -1.59
N SER A 48 -18.61 -1.62 -0.43
CA SER A 48 -19.76 -1.81 0.46
C SER A 48 -21.01 -1.08 -0.05
N GLY A 49 -20.84 -0.06 -0.90
CA GLY A 49 -21.92 0.69 -1.52
C GLY A 49 -21.79 0.81 -3.05
N GLN A 50 -21.98 2.02 -3.57
CA GLN A 50 -22.09 2.33 -5.00
C GLN A 50 -20.75 2.31 -5.79
N GLY A 51 -19.65 1.80 -5.22
CA GLY A 51 -18.35 1.80 -5.91
C GLY A 51 -17.62 3.14 -5.90
N LYS A 52 -17.76 3.94 -4.84
CA LYS A 52 -17.09 5.23 -4.72
C LYS A 52 -15.58 5.06 -4.55
N VAL A 53 -14.79 5.93 -5.19
CA VAL A 53 -13.33 5.93 -5.08
C VAL A 53 -12.85 7.12 -4.25
N TYR A 54 -12.01 6.84 -3.25
CA TYR A 54 -11.38 7.81 -2.38
C TYR A 54 -9.88 7.83 -2.62
N GLN A 55 -9.31 9.01 -2.81
CA GLN A 55 -7.87 9.17 -2.94
C GLN A 55 -7.24 9.30 -1.55
N LEU A 56 -6.34 8.39 -1.20
CA LEU A 56 -5.73 8.31 0.13
C LEU A 56 -4.35 8.98 0.17
N ILE A 57 -3.52 8.72 -0.85
CA ILE A 57 -2.16 9.25 -0.95
C ILE A 57 -1.94 9.68 -2.39
N THR A 58 -1.33 10.85 -2.58
CA THR A 58 -1.04 11.43 -3.90
C THR A 58 0.46 11.57 -4.12
N ARG A 59 0.86 11.68 -5.39
CA ARG A 59 2.24 11.91 -5.86
C ARG A 59 3.24 10.87 -5.35
N ARG A 60 2.79 9.62 -5.22
CA ARG A 60 3.63 8.51 -4.77
C ARG A 60 3.24 7.23 -5.48
N ARG A 61 4.18 6.64 -6.22
CA ARG A 61 4.05 5.31 -6.83
C ARG A 61 3.92 4.22 -5.78
N PHE A 62 3.01 3.27 -5.99
CA PHE A 62 2.85 2.04 -5.18
C PHE A 62 3.05 0.82 -6.09
N SER A 63 4.17 0.12 -5.90
CA SER A 63 4.57 -1.01 -6.76
C SER A 63 4.08 -2.37 -6.24
N GLN A 64 3.96 -2.48 -4.92
CA GLN A 64 3.47 -3.69 -4.26
C GLN A 64 2.83 -3.28 -2.93
N MET A 65 1.82 -4.03 -2.49
CA MET A 65 1.23 -3.84 -1.17
C MET A 65 0.65 -5.14 -0.60
N GLU A 66 0.56 -5.22 0.73
CA GLU A 66 -0.10 -6.29 1.46
C GLU A 66 -0.75 -5.74 2.73
N VAL A 67 -2.00 -6.14 2.99
CA VAL A 67 -2.79 -5.69 4.15
C VAL A 67 -2.68 -6.73 5.27
N LEU A 68 -2.31 -6.28 6.47
CA LEU A 68 -2.37 -7.07 7.70
C LEU A 68 -3.39 -6.44 8.65
N GLU A 69 -4.66 -6.81 8.50
CA GLU A 69 -5.77 -6.23 9.27
C GLU A 69 -5.62 -6.45 10.77
N GLY A 70 -5.22 -7.66 11.18
CA GLY A 70 -5.00 -7.98 12.59
C GLY A 70 -3.86 -7.18 13.25
N GLN A 71 -3.03 -6.49 12.46
CA GLN A 71 -1.98 -5.60 12.95
C GLN A 71 -2.31 -4.12 12.65
N ASN A 72 -3.46 -3.82 12.05
CA ASN A 72 -3.85 -2.47 11.64
C ASN A 72 -2.80 -1.81 10.72
N ILE A 73 -2.19 -2.56 9.80
CA ILE A 73 -1.15 -2.04 8.89
C ILE A 73 -1.31 -2.46 7.42
N LEU A 74 -0.79 -1.61 6.54
CA LEU A 74 -0.56 -1.83 5.11
C LEU A 74 0.95 -1.75 4.85
N VAL A 75 1.57 -2.85 4.43
CA VAL A 75 2.98 -2.88 4.02
C VAL A 75 3.05 -2.60 2.52
N THR A 76 4.00 -1.77 2.07
CA THR A 76 4.10 -1.34 0.67
C THR A 76 5.54 -1.27 0.21
N ILE A 77 5.77 -1.47 -1.09
CA ILE A 77 6.91 -0.88 -1.81
C ILE A 77 6.40 0.37 -2.48
N SER A 78 6.92 1.54 -2.08
CA SER A 78 6.39 2.81 -2.58
C SER A 78 7.42 3.94 -2.68
N GLY A 79 7.09 4.92 -3.52
CA GLY A 79 7.87 6.12 -3.79
C GLY A 79 9.05 5.90 -4.74
N ARG A 80 9.72 7.00 -5.11
CA ARG A 80 10.79 7.01 -6.12
C ARG A 80 11.99 6.11 -5.79
N LYS A 81 12.29 5.92 -4.51
CA LYS A 81 13.40 5.07 -4.04
C LYS A 81 12.97 3.62 -3.76
N SER A 82 11.73 3.24 -4.12
CA SER A 82 11.16 1.91 -3.84
C SER A 82 11.40 1.44 -2.41
N ARG A 83 11.00 2.27 -1.43
CA ARG A 83 11.19 1.95 -0.01
C ARG A 83 10.07 1.03 0.47
N VAL A 84 10.42 0.12 1.37
CA VAL A 84 9.41 -0.62 2.14
C VAL A 84 8.84 0.29 3.23
N ARG A 85 7.54 0.54 3.18
CA ARG A 85 6.84 1.45 4.09
C ARG A 85 5.59 0.80 4.65
N VAL A 86 5.39 0.97 5.95
CA VAL A 86 4.22 0.53 6.70
C VAL A 86 3.32 1.72 6.96
N TYR A 87 2.08 1.66 6.53
CA TYR A 87 1.03 2.64 6.83
C TYR A 87 0.07 2.06 7.87
N TYR A 88 -0.42 2.88 8.80
CA TYR A 88 -1.50 2.47 9.69
C TYR A 88 -2.85 2.52 8.97
N LEU A 89 -3.59 1.41 8.99
CA LEU A 89 -4.91 1.33 8.35
C LEU A 89 -5.88 2.33 8.99
N SER A 90 -5.88 2.48 10.31
CA SER A 90 -6.66 3.49 11.02
C SER A 90 -6.39 4.93 10.54
N TRP A 91 -5.14 5.26 10.22
CA TRP A 91 -4.77 6.57 9.66
C TRP A 91 -5.23 6.73 8.20
N LEU A 92 -5.17 5.68 7.40
CA LEU A 92 -5.77 5.70 6.05
C LEU A 92 -7.29 5.86 6.13
N LYS A 93 -7.94 5.26 7.14
CA LYS A 93 -9.39 5.35 7.36
C LYS A 93 -9.82 6.77 7.68
N SER A 94 -9.06 7.51 8.49
CA SER A 94 -9.41 8.90 8.84
C SER A 94 -9.43 9.82 7.63
N LYS A 95 -8.61 9.54 6.61
CA LYS A 95 -8.61 10.29 5.33
C LYS A 95 -9.89 10.13 4.50
N ILE A 96 -10.63 9.05 4.71
CA ILE A 96 -11.91 8.79 4.01
C ILE A 96 -13.04 9.52 4.72
N LEU A 97 -13.04 9.46 6.05
CA LEU A 97 -14.12 9.99 6.90
C LEU A 97 -14.09 11.52 7.01
N ARG A 98 -13.11 12.21 6.43
CA ARG A 98 -12.90 13.67 6.55
C ARG A 98 -13.07 14.15 7.99
N THR A 99 -12.56 13.37 8.95
CA THR A 99 -12.52 13.76 10.36
C THR A 99 -11.36 14.75 10.54
N ASP A 100 -11.37 15.83 9.77
CA ASP A 100 -10.24 16.72 9.50
C ASP A 100 -10.13 17.87 10.53
N GLN A 101 -10.93 17.91 11.60
CA GLN A 101 -10.91 19.09 12.51
C GLN A 101 -10.59 18.84 13.99
N GLN A 102 -10.46 17.60 14.48
CA GLN A 102 -10.16 17.38 15.91
C GLN A 102 -9.02 16.42 16.23
N MET A 103 -8.49 15.67 15.26
CA MET A 103 -7.43 14.68 15.47
C MET A 103 -6.09 15.06 14.83
N GLU A 104 -5.85 16.36 14.58
CA GLU A 104 -4.54 16.89 14.19
C GLU A 104 -3.54 16.87 15.37
N GLY A 105 -3.36 15.69 15.96
CA GLY A 105 -2.30 15.38 16.91
C GLY A 105 -1.20 14.57 16.22
N ARG A 106 -0.35 15.23 15.43
CA ARG A 106 1.10 14.99 15.27
C ARG A 106 1.66 13.56 15.06
N ARG A 107 0.88 12.52 14.76
CA ARG A 107 1.44 11.17 14.55
C ARG A 107 1.60 10.87 13.07
N GLN A 108 2.85 10.66 12.67
CA GLN A 108 3.21 10.15 11.35
C GLN A 108 2.46 8.84 11.11
N GLY A 109 1.50 8.84 10.19
CA GLY A 109 0.63 7.68 9.90
C GLY A 109 1.32 6.52 9.20
N TRP A 110 2.64 6.59 9.06
CA TRP A 110 3.47 5.61 8.38
C TRP A 110 4.89 5.62 8.92
N THR A 111 5.62 4.53 8.71
CA THR A 111 7.06 4.44 8.96
C THR A 111 7.74 3.62 7.87
N ASN A 112 9.03 3.87 7.62
CA ASN A 112 9.80 2.98 6.74
C ASN A 112 10.29 1.76 7.52
N VAL A 113 10.43 0.62 6.84
CA VAL A 113 11.10 -0.56 7.41
C VAL A 113 12.60 -0.42 7.16
N GLY A 114 13.37 -0.19 8.23
CA GLY A 114 14.80 0.09 8.14
C GLY A 114 15.13 1.29 7.24
N GLU A 115 16.38 1.34 6.79
CA GLU A 115 16.88 2.34 5.82
C GLU A 115 17.09 1.73 4.43
N LEU A 116 16.14 0.88 4.02
CA LEU A 116 16.22 0.14 2.77
C LEU A 116 15.81 1.01 1.56
N HIS A 117 16.50 0.81 0.45
CA HIS A 117 16.21 1.42 -0.85
C HIS A 117 16.17 0.35 -1.93
N SER A 118 15.54 0.65 -3.07
CA SER A 118 15.53 -0.23 -4.24
C SER A 118 14.93 -1.61 -3.99
N ALA A 119 13.96 -1.72 -3.08
CA ALA A 119 13.24 -2.97 -2.86
C ALA A 119 12.50 -3.37 -4.16
N VAL A 120 12.71 -4.62 -4.56
CA VAL A 120 12.16 -5.20 -5.79
C VAL A 120 10.86 -5.93 -5.47
N HIS A 121 10.86 -6.68 -4.38
CA HIS A 121 9.72 -7.47 -3.93
C HIS A 121 9.75 -7.65 -2.41
N PHE A 122 8.61 -7.89 -1.79
CA PHE A 122 8.56 -8.48 -0.46
C PHE A 122 7.53 -9.59 -0.39
N LYS A 123 7.68 -10.47 0.59
CA LYS A 123 6.66 -11.44 0.96
C LYS A 123 6.53 -11.49 2.47
N ILE A 124 5.30 -11.49 2.96
CA ILE A 124 5.04 -11.74 4.38
C ILE A 124 4.78 -13.25 4.55
N VAL A 125 5.59 -13.89 5.37
CA VAL A 125 5.52 -15.32 5.67
C VAL A 125 5.17 -15.50 7.14
N ARG A 126 4.22 -16.39 7.42
CA ARG A 126 3.87 -16.74 8.80
C ARG A 126 4.54 -18.06 9.16
N TYR A 127 5.23 -18.08 10.28
CA TYR A 127 5.75 -19.28 10.89
C TYR A 127 5.37 -19.26 12.38
N GLU A 128 4.60 -20.27 12.80
CA GLU A 128 3.95 -20.31 14.12
C GLU A 128 3.15 -19.02 14.43
N ARG A 129 3.51 -18.35 15.53
CA ARG A 129 2.91 -17.08 15.99
C ARG A 129 3.64 -15.86 15.45
N ILE A 130 4.74 -16.03 14.71
CA ILE A 130 5.58 -14.95 14.21
C ILE A 130 5.27 -14.68 12.73
N LYS A 131 5.30 -13.40 12.36
CA LYS A 131 5.23 -12.96 10.96
C LYS A 131 6.58 -12.43 10.55
N PHE A 132 7.09 -12.91 9.44
CA PHE A 132 8.34 -12.48 8.83
C PHE A 132 8.03 -11.67 7.58
N LEU A 133 8.62 -10.48 7.48
CA LEU A 133 8.65 -9.70 6.27
C LEU A 133 10.01 -9.97 5.60
N VAL A 134 9.97 -10.74 4.51
CA VAL A 134 11.13 -11.07 3.69
C VAL A 134 11.17 -10.07 2.53
N ILE A 135 12.25 -9.32 2.39
CA ILE A 135 12.39 -8.24 1.43
C ILE A 135 13.53 -8.58 0.48
N ALA A 136 13.23 -8.66 -0.81
CA ALA A 136 14.24 -8.77 -1.86
C ALA A 136 14.67 -7.37 -2.31
N LEU A 137 15.96 -7.06 -2.13
CA LEU A 137 16.64 -5.94 -2.76
C LEU A 137 17.23 -6.40 -4.10
N ARG A 138 18.04 -5.54 -4.76
CA ARG A 138 18.65 -5.91 -6.05
C ARG A 138 19.72 -6.98 -5.91
N ASP A 139 20.44 -6.96 -4.80
CA ASP A 139 21.69 -7.67 -4.56
C ASP A 139 21.69 -8.42 -3.22
N SER A 140 20.62 -8.32 -2.44
CA SER A 140 20.52 -8.92 -1.11
C SER A 140 19.07 -9.23 -0.72
N ILE A 141 18.91 -10.05 0.32
CA ILE A 141 17.63 -10.34 0.95
C ILE A 141 17.72 -9.92 2.41
N GLU A 142 16.74 -9.14 2.86
CA GLU A 142 16.61 -8.66 4.22
C GLU A 142 15.40 -9.31 4.88
N ILE A 143 15.53 -9.73 6.14
CA ILE A 143 14.45 -10.39 6.89
C ILE A 143 14.13 -9.59 8.14
N TYR A 144 12.85 -9.29 8.33
CA TYR A 144 12.34 -8.62 9.52
C TYR A 144 11.27 -9.49 10.19
N ALA A 145 11.27 -9.56 11.52
CA ALA A 145 10.21 -10.20 12.28
C ALA A 145 9.24 -9.15 12.86
N TRP A 146 7.94 -9.46 12.87
CA TRP A 146 6.94 -8.62 13.53
C TRP A 146 7.12 -8.70 15.05
N ALA A 147 7.47 -7.58 15.67
CA ALA A 147 7.50 -7.46 17.12
C ALA A 147 6.11 -7.03 17.62
N PRO A 148 5.49 -7.77 18.57
CA PRO A 148 4.23 -7.36 19.19
C PRO A 148 4.41 -6.08 20.03
N ARG A 149 3.36 -5.68 20.74
CA ARG A 149 3.47 -4.58 21.71
C ARG A 149 4.59 -4.87 22.73
N PRO A 150 5.34 -3.85 23.18
CA PRO A 150 5.11 -2.42 22.95
C PRO A 150 5.64 -1.89 21.60
N TYR A 151 6.47 -2.64 20.88
CA TYR A 151 7.15 -2.15 19.68
C TYR A 151 6.23 -1.97 18.48
N HIS A 152 5.32 -2.93 18.25
CA HIS A 152 4.30 -2.89 17.21
C HIS A 152 4.86 -2.50 15.82
N LYS A 153 5.98 -3.12 15.43
CA LYS A 153 6.68 -2.86 14.17
C LYS A 153 7.51 -4.07 13.73
N PHE A 154 7.90 -4.08 12.46
CA PHE A 154 8.89 -5.01 11.95
C PHE A 154 10.29 -4.62 12.44
N MET A 155 11.01 -5.58 13.01
CA MET A 155 12.36 -5.47 13.55
C MET A 155 13.30 -6.36 12.74
N ALA A 156 14.52 -5.91 12.47
CA ALA A 156 15.50 -6.73 11.76
C ALA A 156 15.69 -8.06 12.50
N PHE A 157 15.60 -9.16 11.77
CA PHE A 157 15.81 -10.50 12.29
C PHE A 157 17.32 -10.79 12.19
N LYS A 158 17.95 -11.08 13.33
CA LYS A 158 19.38 -11.43 13.42
C LYS A 158 19.55 -12.93 13.48
#